data_AF-A0A2V7TVK7-F1
#
_entry.id   AF-A0A2V7TVK7-F1
#
_cell.length_a   1.000
_cell.length_b   1.000
_cell.length_c   1.000
_cell.angle_alpha   90.00
_cell.angle_beta   90.00
_cell.angle_gamma   90.00
#
_symmetry.space_group_name_H-M   'P 1'
#
loop_
_entity.id
_entity.type
_entity.pdbx_description
1 polymer ?
#
loop_
_entity_poly.entity_id
_entity_poly.type
_entity_poly.pdbx_seq_one_letter_code
_entity_poly.pdbx_strand_id
1 'polypeptide(L)'
;MLPAPRGPHPSALLHGLHTEPVPGGGRLTQALFGESLHLFVIPTSWSLTVEECFYALAPLVFLAIAAAQRRAPRRPMPAAAAVLLGLTALLFAMGAAIWTVLDGRGPGFLRDPEKVALHTLFGRFWDFAVGSFGALLFASPASERWRRILGRPVPALIASCGAAALIVTAQWGMAEAGGLDGPRWAWAWSWDLLLPLAAVSLVISLTSAGNPAARLLSLSPFVYLGKVSYALYLVQLTPIGKGLFYRVLPRTDDLALLALYVGITAVSAILYELVEEPARRLILCAGGLERSAPRRAAPALGRLGAAAMLALSLAAQSATWAVASVSESLGPITLPEVRAAGVKARDSMILPTEALSSGPGGVLLVGLPRAWREGWGDDLHAPSRLRVFADGTPLPFFRREPAGRNEVAFFRRPRAAMLSVRAAASPAELVVVRESPLVSAKVQLSRLLSLPHEATAVAALFAAVLVLATIALGARSPSPRVMIASALASIVWWRALELDDRPWGPVLLAAECVALMLVAVRAASARRFVDRHAQSWLAQRVQAHGPAAAQK
;
A
#
# COMPACT_ATOMS: atom_id res chain seq x y z
N MET A 1 25.61 11.65 -57.25
CA MET A 1 26.03 12.37 -56.03
C MET A 1 24.79 12.71 -55.23
N LEU A 2 24.51 11.96 -54.16
CA LEU A 2 23.39 12.19 -53.23
C LEU A 2 23.90 13.03 -52.05
N PRO A 3 23.10 13.97 -51.48
CA PRO A 3 23.53 14.77 -50.35
C PRO A 3 23.46 13.96 -49.05
N ALA A 4 24.41 14.23 -48.15
CA ALA A 4 24.55 13.56 -46.86
C ALA A 4 23.36 13.87 -45.90
N PRO A 5 22.98 12.94 -45.01
CA PRO A 5 21.89 13.14 -44.07
C PRO A 5 22.29 14.16 -42.99
N ARG A 6 21.45 15.17 -42.80
CA ARG A 6 21.57 16.15 -41.70
C ARG A 6 21.29 15.43 -40.37
N GLY A 7 22.25 15.51 -39.44
CA GLY A 7 22.10 15.01 -38.08
C GLY A 7 21.03 15.79 -37.28
N PRO A 8 20.48 15.20 -36.20
CA PRO A 8 19.41 15.82 -35.44
C PRO A 8 19.90 17.04 -34.65
N HIS A 9 19.13 18.13 -34.73
CA HIS A 9 19.34 19.37 -33.98
C HIS A 9 19.20 19.13 -32.46
N PRO A 10 20.09 19.68 -31.62
CA PRO A 10 20.08 19.49 -30.16
C PRO A 10 18.97 20.26 -29.41
N SER A 11 18.08 20.97 -30.10
CA SER A 11 17.00 21.75 -29.51
C SER A 11 15.70 20.96 -29.21
N ALA A 12 15.60 19.70 -29.61
CA ALA A 12 14.40 18.87 -29.36
C ALA A 12 14.39 18.14 -27.99
N LEU A 13 15.48 18.21 -27.20
CA LEU A 13 15.62 17.48 -25.94
C LEU A 13 15.28 18.28 -24.67
N LEU A 14 14.93 19.57 -24.79
CA LEU A 14 14.64 20.46 -23.65
C LEU A 14 13.16 20.79 -23.43
N HIS A 15 12.24 20.27 -24.26
CA HIS A 15 10.79 20.50 -24.11
C HIS A 15 10.01 19.41 -23.33
N GLY A 16 10.68 18.37 -22.81
CA GLY A 16 10.04 17.22 -22.16
C GLY A 16 9.67 17.38 -20.68
N LEU A 17 9.78 18.56 -20.08
CA LEU A 17 9.49 18.80 -18.66
C LEU A 17 8.61 20.03 -18.44
N HIS A 18 7.60 20.24 -19.30
CA HIS A 18 6.43 20.97 -18.84
C HIS A 18 5.68 20.07 -17.87
N THR A 19 5.88 20.32 -16.58
CA THR A 19 4.95 19.88 -15.54
C THR A 19 3.61 20.54 -15.84
N GLU A 20 2.76 19.81 -16.58
CA GLU A 20 1.33 20.08 -16.59
C GLU A 20 0.89 20.32 -15.13
N PRO A 21 0.22 21.44 -14.82
CA PRO A 21 -0.30 21.66 -13.48
C PRO A 21 -1.20 20.48 -13.16
N VAL A 22 -0.82 19.68 -12.16
CA VAL A 22 -1.62 18.55 -11.67
C VAL A 22 -3.01 19.13 -11.35
N PRO A 23 -4.06 18.82 -12.13
CA PRO A 23 -5.37 19.37 -11.86
C PRO A 23 -5.80 18.81 -10.50
N GLY A 24 -5.89 19.67 -9.50
CA GLY A 24 -6.07 19.34 -8.08
C GLY A 24 -7.43 18.74 -7.71
N GLY A 25 -8.03 17.93 -8.59
CA GLY A 25 -9.30 17.25 -8.34
C GLY A 25 -9.29 15.87 -8.97
N GLY A 26 -8.68 14.90 -8.29
CA GLY A 26 -8.73 13.49 -8.66
C GLY A 26 -10.17 12.98 -8.64
N ARG A 27 -10.89 13.04 -9.76
CA ARG A 27 -12.20 12.39 -9.90
C ARG A 27 -12.02 10.92 -10.29
N LEU A 28 -12.88 10.05 -9.78
CA LEU A 28 -12.83 8.60 -10.01
C LEU A 28 -12.88 8.23 -11.51
N THR A 29 -13.46 9.08 -12.36
CA THR A 29 -13.51 8.90 -13.82
C THR A 29 -12.26 9.36 -14.57
N GLN A 30 -11.27 9.97 -13.91
CA GLN A 30 -10.07 10.48 -14.59
C GLN A 30 -9.24 9.38 -15.24
N ALA A 31 -9.35 8.12 -14.80
CA ALA A 31 -8.63 7.01 -15.43
C ALA A 31 -9.03 6.80 -16.91
N LEU A 32 -10.27 7.15 -17.29
CA LEU A 32 -10.72 7.08 -18.68
C LEU A 32 -10.02 8.11 -19.58
N PHE A 33 -9.59 9.25 -19.03
CA PHE A 33 -9.19 10.42 -19.83
C PHE A 33 -7.75 10.89 -19.59
N GLY A 34 -7.11 10.55 -18.46
CA GLY A 34 -5.78 11.04 -18.11
C GLY A 34 -4.66 10.08 -18.51
N GLU A 35 -3.76 10.49 -19.40
CA GLU A 35 -2.65 9.65 -19.89
C GLU A 35 -1.58 9.31 -18.82
N SER A 36 -1.46 10.10 -17.75
CA SER A 36 -0.37 9.95 -16.75
C SER A 36 -0.81 9.41 -15.38
N LEU A 37 -2.10 9.53 -15.04
CA LEU A 37 -2.61 9.20 -13.71
C LEU A 37 -2.85 7.70 -13.50
N HIS A 38 -3.17 6.97 -14.57
CA HIS A 38 -3.75 5.62 -14.50
C HIS A 38 -2.73 4.49 -14.25
N LEU A 39 -1.43 4.72 -14.50
CA LEU A 39 -0.36 3.73 -14.24
C LEU A 39 0.59 4.12 -13.10
N PHE A 40 0.79 5.43 -12.86
CA PHE A 40 1.85 5.90 -11.97
C PHE A 40 1.37 6.40 -10.62
N VAL A 41 0.18 7.00 -10.53
CA VAL A 41 -0.27 7.65 -9.28
C VAL A 41 -1.23 6.76 -8.50
N ILE A 42 -2.26 6.22 -9.16
CA ILE A 42 -3.24 5.32 -8.53
C ILE A 42 -3.47 4.13 -9.47
N PRO A 43 -2.63 3.07 -9.40
CA PRO A 43 -2.77 1.90 -10.27
C PRO A 43 -4.12 1.17 -10.16
N THR A 44 -4.87 1.46 -9.09
CA THR A 44 -6.22 0.94 -8.84
C THR A 44 -7.34 1.82 -9.40
N SER A 45 -7.03 2.94 -10.06
CA SER A 45 -8.07 3.88 -10.53
C SER A 45 -8.97 3.25 -11.59
N TRP A 46 -8.42 2.37 -12.43
CA TRP A 46 -9.19 1.74 -13.50
C TRP A 46 -10.35 0.89 -12.98
N SER A 47 -10.11 0.07 -11.95
CA SER A 47 -11.14 -0.79 -11.37
C SER A 47 -12.23 0.03 -10.68
N LEU A 48 -11.83 1.11 -9.98
CA LEU A 48 -12.77 2.05 -9.37
C LEU A 48 -13.66 2.75 -10.41
N THR A 49 -13.10 3.17 -11.55
CA THR A 49 -13.91 3.75 -12.63
C THR A 49 -14.90 2.72 -13.19
N VAL A 50 -14.46 1.49 -13.41
CA VAL A 50 -15.32 0.40 -13.90
C VAL A 50 -16.47 0.14 -12.92
N GLU A 51 -16.17 0.06 -11.62
CA GLU A 51 -17.18 -0.11 -10.56
C GLU A 51 -18.18 1.06 -10.54
N GLU A 52 -17.70 2.31 -10.58
CA GLU A 52 -18.55 3.49 -10.63
C GLU A 52 -19.51 3.45 -11.83
N CYS A 53 -18.99 3.15 -13.02
CA CYS A 53 -19.83 3.04 -14.22
C CYS A 53 -20.84 1.90 -14.12
N PHE A 54 -20.47 0.75 -13.53
CA PHE A 54 -21.42 -0.33 -13.28
C PHE A 54 -22.52 0.10 -12.31
N TYR A 55 -22.19 0.70 -11.17
CA TYR A 55 -23.20 1.12 -10.18
C TYR A 55 -24.13 2.19 -10.73
N ALA A 56 -23.63 3.08 -11.60
CA ALA A 56 -24.47 4.03 -12.33
C ALA A 56 -25.45 3.33 -13.28
N LEU A 57 -25.01 2.26 -13.96
CA LEU A 57 -25.83 1.50 -14.91
C LEU A 57 -26.78 0.50 -14.23
N ALA A 58 -26.43 0.00 -13.05
CA ALA A 58 -27.08 -1.13 -12.37
C ALA A 58 -28.60 -0.99 -12.23
N PRO A 59 -29.20 0.17 -11.85
CA PRO A 59 -30.65 0.30 -11.79
C PRO A 59 -31.35 -0.03 -13.11
N LEU A 60 -30.78 0.43 -14.24
CA LEU A 60 -31.33 0.18 -15.58
C LEU A 60 -31.21 -1.31 -15.94
N VAL A 61 -30.08 -1.94 -15.61
CA VAL A 61 -29.87 -3.38 -15.83
C VAL A 61 -30.93 -4.20 -15.08
N PHE A 62 -31.15 -3.92 -13.80
CA PHE A 62 -32.10 -4.67 -13.00
C PHE A 62 -33.55 -4.42 -13.40
N LEU A 63 -33.90 -3.20 -13.84
CA LEU A 63 -35.20 -2.91 -14.43
C LEU A 63 -35.42 -3.69 -15.74
N ALA A 64 -34.41 -3.76 -16.61
CA ALA A 64 -34.47 -4.54 -17.85
C ALA A 64 -34.64 -6.04 -17.58
N ILE A 65 -33.90 -6.58 -16.61
CA ILE A 65 -34.05 -7.98 -16.16
C ILE A 65 -35.47 -8.22 -15.65
N ALA A 66 -35.97 -7.37 -14.75
CA ALA A 66 -37.30 -7.51 -14.19
C ALA A 66 -38.39 -7.44 -15.28
N ALA A 67 -38.27 -6.52 -16.23
CA ALA A 67 -39.18 -6.41 -17.37
C ALA A 67 -39.16 -7.67 -18.26
N ALA A 68 -37.96 -8.20 -18.56
CA ALA A 68 -37.81 -9.42 -19.34
C ALA A 68 -38.40 -10.65 -18.62
N GLN A 69 -38.18 -10.76 -17.31
CA GLN A 69 -38.75 -11.83 -16.48
C GLN A 69 -40.28 -11.77 -16.41
N ARG A 70 -40.87 -10.57 -16.34
CA ARG A 70 -42.32 -10.38 -16.40
C ARG A 70 -42.92 -10.80 -17.75
N ARG A 71 -42.20 -10.57 -18.86
CA ARG A 71 -42.61 -10.98 -20.20
C ARG A 71 -42.48 -12.49 -20.43
N ALA A 72 -41.56 -13.15 -19.74
CA ALA A 72 -41.29 -14.58 -19.86
C ALA A 72 -41.38 -15.32 -18.50
N PRO A 73 -42.56 -15.33 -17.85
CA PRO A 73 -42.71 -15.85 -16.48
C PRO A 73 -42.40 -17.36 -16.37
N ARG A 74 -42.54 -18.11 -17.48
CA ARG A 74 -42.18 -19.54 -17.54
C ARG A 74 -40.67 -19.78 -17.66
N ARG A 75 -39.88 -18.77 -18.04
CA ARG A 75 -38.43 -18.85 -18.28
C ARG A 75 -37.69 -17.62 -17.74
N PRO A 76 -37.80 -17.29 -16.44
CA PRO A 76 -37.24 -16.05 -15.89
C PRO A 76 -35.70 -16.04 -15.90
N MET A 77 -35.04 -17.19 -15.71
CA MET A 77 -33.58 -17.27 -15.70
C MET A 77 -32.98 -17.12 -17.11
N PRO A 78 -33.46 -17.84 -18.16
CA PRO A 78 -33.05 -17.57 -19.53
C PRO A 78 -33.28 -16.13 -19.97
N ALA A 79 -34.40 -15.51 -19.57
CA ALA A 79 -34.67 -14.11 -19.87
C ALA A 79 -33.63 -13.16 -19.23
N ALA A 80 -33.27 -13.39 -17.96
CA ALA A 80 -32.22 -12.63 -17.29
C ALA A 80 -30.85 -12.83 -17.96
N ALA A 81 -30.49 -14.07 -18.31
CA ALA A 81 -29.26 -14.38 -19.03
C ALA A 81 -29.20 -13.67 -20.39
N ALA A 82 -30.30 -13.66 -21.15
CA ALA A 82 -30.37 -12.99 -22.44
C ALA A 82 -30.16 -11.48 -22.32
N VAL A 83 -30.76 -10.82 -21.31
CA VAL A 83 -30.53 -9.40 -21.05
C VAL A 83 -29.08 -9.12 -20.71
N LEU A 84 -28.48 -9.91 -19.81
CA LEU A 84 -27.10 -9.74 -19.37
C LEU A 84 -26.10 -9.98 -20.50
N LEU A 85 -26.26 -11.07 -21.27
CA LEU A 85 -25.41 -11.37 -22.43
C LEU A 85 -25.57 -10.32 -23.53
N GLY A 86 -26.81 -9.89 -23.82
CA GLY A 86 -27.09 -8.85 -24.80
C GLY A 86 -26.45 -7.52 -24.43
N LEU A 87 -26.50 -7.13 -23.15
CA LEU A 87 -25.86 -5.92 -22.67
C LEU A 87 -24.33 -6.02 -22.69
N THR A 88 -23.75 -7.17 -22.31
CA THR A 88 -22.31 -7.41 -22.48
C THR A 88 -21.87 -7.24 -23.93
N ALA A 89 -22.56 -7.89 -24.86
CA ALA A 89 -22.24 -7.80 -26.29
C ALA A 89 -22.40 -6.36 -26.82
N LEU A 90 -23.46 -5.65 -26.39
CA LEU A 90 -23.70 -4.26 -26.76
C LEU A 90 -22.59 -3.32 -26.26
N LEU A 91 -22.23 -3.42 -24.97
CA LEU A 91 -21.18 -2.59 -24.39
C LEU A 91 -19.81 -2.88 -25.03
N PHE A 92 -19.51 -4.14 -25.29
CA PHE A 92 -18.28 -4.53 -25.98
C PHE A 92 -18.24 -3.95 -27.40
N ALA A 93 -19.33 -4.10 -28.18
CA ALA A 93 -19.45 -3.53 -29.52
C ALA A 93 -19.35 -2.00 -29.51
N MET A 94 -19.92 -1.34 -28.51
CA MET A 94 -19.80 0.11 -28.32
C MET A 94 -18.35 0.53 -28.05
N GLY A 95 -17.62 -0.19 -27.18
CA GLY A 95 -16.19 0.07 -26.96
C GLY A 95 -15.36 -0.09 -28.23
N ALA A 96 -15.59 -1.17 -28.98
CA ALA A 96 -14.92 -1.40 -30.26
C ALA A 96 -15.25 -0.32 -31.30
N ALA A 97 -16.50 0.11 -31.40
CA ALA A 97 -16.93 1.18 -32.29
C ALA A 97 -16.31 2.52 -31.91
N ILE A 98 -16.29 2.87 -30.61
CA ILE A 98 -15.64 4.09 -30.10
C ILE A 98 -14.16 4.08 -30.47
N TRP A 99 -13.44 3.00 -30.19
CA TRP A 99 -12.03 2.88 -30.54
C TRP A 99 -11.79 3.04 -32.05
N THR A 100 -12.61 2.38 -32.87
CA THR A 100 -12.52 2.44 -34.35
C THR A 100 -12.77 3.86 -34.87
N VAL A 101 -13.79 4.56 -34.36
CA VAL A 101 -14.11 5.93 -34.74
C VAL A 101 -13.02 6.91 -34.32
N LEU A 102 -12.38 6.65 -33.17
CA LEU A 102 -11.28 7.48 -32.67
C LEU A 102 -9.94 7.16 -33.34
N ASP A 103 -9.82 6.09 -34.13
CA ASP A 103 -8.62 5.71 -34.87
C ASP A 103 -7.35 5.69 -33.99
N GLY A 104 -7.48 5.17 -32.76
CA GLY A 104 -6.38 5.14 -31.77
C GLY A 104 -5.93 6.52 -31.26
N ARG A 105 -6.70 7.59 -31.52
CA ARG A 105 -6.46 8.95 -31.02
C ARG A 105 -7.32 9.30 -29.80
N GLY A 106 -7.99 8.30 -29.22
CA GLY A 106 -8.77 8.46 -28.01
C GLY A 106 -7.89 8.84 -26.81
N PRO A 107 -8.44 9.56 -25.81
CA PRO A 107 -7.71 9.84 -24.58
C PRO A 107 -7.64 8.60 -23.68
N GLY A 108 -6.59 8.53 -22.84
CA GLY A 108 -6.46 7.52 -21.78
C GLY A 108 -6.64 6.08 -22.29
N PHE A 109 -7.51 5.31 -21.62
CA PHE A 109 -7.78 3.91 -21.98
C PHE A 109 -8.49 3.72 -23.33
N LEU A 110 -9.07 4.77 -23.92
CA LEU A 110 -9.73 4.68 -25.23
C LEU A 110 -8.76 4.68 -26.40
N ARG A 111 -7.47 4.97 -26.13
CA ARG A 111 -6.41 4.98 -27.14
C ARG A 111 -6.07 3.58 -27.63
N ASP A 112 -5.97 2.64 -26.69
CA ASP A 112 -5.48 1.30 -26.93
C ASP A 112 -6.62 0.27 -26.87
N PRO A 113 -6.79 -0.59 -27.89
CA PRO A 113 -7.90 -1.55 -27.92
C PRO A 113 -7.81 -2.56 -26.76
N GLU A 114 -6.60 -2.91 -26.36
CA GLU A 114 -6.31 -3.72 -25.16
C GLU A 114 -6.90 -3.06 -23.90
N LYS A 115 -6.65 -1.76 -23.70
CA LYS A 115 -7.11 -1.05 -22.50
C LYS A 115 -8.62 -0.86 -22.51
N VAL A 116 -9.23 -0.61 -23.67
CA VAL A 116 -10.69 -0.62 -23.84
C VAL A 116 -11.27 -1.95 -23.36
N ALA A 117 -10.70 -3.09 -23.79
CA ALA A 117 -11.21 -4.41 -23.41
C ALA A 117 -10.94 -4.73 -21.92
N LEU A 118 -9.74 -4.46 -21.42
CA LEU A 118 -9.28 -4.96 -20.12
C LEU A 118 -9.50 -4.00 -18.95
N HIS A 119 -9.63 -2.70 -19.19
CA HIS A 119 -9.59 -1.68 -18.14
C HIS A 119 -10.81 -0.76 -18.13
N THR A 120 -11.80 -1.00 -19.00
CA THR A 120 -13.04 -0.20 -19.05
C THR A 120 -14.29 -1.07 -18.91
N LEU A 121 -15.43 -0.44 -18.64
CA LEU A 121 -16.71 -1.12 -18.54
C LEU A 121 -17.04 -1.91 -19.82
N PHE A 122 -16.55 -1.48 -20.99
CA PHE A 122 -16.90 -2.09 -22.28
C PHE A 122 -16.51 -3.57 -22.37
N GLY A 123 -15.33 -3.95 -21.90
CA GLY A 123 -14.95 -5.37 -21.84
C GLY A 123 -15.14 -5.99 -20.44
N ARG A 124 -15.11 -5.21 -19.37
CA ARG A 124 -15.24 -5.72 -17.99
C ARG A 124 -16.67 -5.91 -17.51
N PHE A 125 -17.69 -5.46 -18.25
CA PHE A 125 -19.10 -5.69 -17.86
C PHE A 125 -19.43 -7.19 -17.73
N TRP A 126 -18.71 -8.06 -18.45
CA TRP A 126 -18.82 -9.52 -18.31
C TRP A 126 -18.73 -9.99 -16.86
N ASP A 127 -17.82 -9.43 -16.06
CA ASP A 127 -17.63 -9.83 -14.67
C ASP A 127 -18.89 -9.57 -13.84
N PHE A 128 -19.46 -8.39 -14.01
CA PHE A 128 -20.69 -7.98 -13.33
C PHE A 128 -21.90 -8.75 -13.84
N ALA A 129 -21.95 -9.06 -15.14
CA ALA A 129 -23.00 -9.86 -15.73
C ALA A 129 -23.02 -11.28 -15.14
N VAL A 130 -21.87 -11.94 -15.10
CA VAL A 130 -21.71 -13.27 -14.49
C VAL A 130 -22.03 -13.23 -13.00
N GLY A 131 -21.51 -12.23 -12.27
CA GLY A 131 -21.81 -12.03 -10.84
C GLY A 131 -23.30 -11.83 -10.56
N SER A 132 -23.96 -10.95 -11.32
CA SER A 132 -25.39 -10.66 -11.20
C SER A 132 -26.24 -11.88 -11.51
N PHE A 133 -25.89 -12.62 -12.57
CA PHE A 133 -26.57 -13.86 -12.91
C PHE A 133 -26.39 -14.92 -11.83
N GLY A 134 -25.17 -15.06 -11.28
CA GLY A 134 -24.87 -15.94 -10.16
C GLY A 134 -25.71 -15.62 -8.93
N ALA A 135 -25.87 -14.33 -8.60
CA ALA A 135 -26.73 -13.89 -7.50
C ALA A 135 -28.21 -14.21 -7.73
N LEU A 136 -28.73 -13.99 -8.95
CA LEU A 136 -30.10 -14.36 -9.31
C LEU A 136 -30.33 -15.87 -9.25
N LEU A 137 -29.36 -16.65 -9.73
CA LEU A 137 -29.39 -18.10 -9.64
C LEU A 137 -29.44 -18.53 -8.17
N PHE A 138 -28.58 -17.96 -7.33
CA PHE A 138 -28.53 -18.25 -5.89
C PHE A 138 -29.83 -17.90 -5.16
N ALA A 139 -30.48 -16.80 -5.54
CA ALA A 139 -31.77 -16.37 -4.98
C ALA A 139 -32.96 -17.17 -5.54
N SER A 140 -32.78 -17.96 -6.60
CA SER A 140 -33.87 -18.69 -7.23
C SER A 140 -34.33 -19.89 -6.39
N PRO A 141 -35.64 -20.23 -6.39
CA PRO A 141 -36.16 -21.42 -5.70
C PRO A 141 -35.54 -22.73 -6.21
N ALA A 142 -35.15 -22.77 -7.48
CA ALA A 142 -34.50 -23.94 -8.09
C ALA A 142 -33.15 -24.25 -7.43
N SER A 143 -32.38 -23.21 -7.09
CA SER A 143 -31.09 -23.39 -6.42
C SER A 143 -31.25 -24.00 -5.03
N GLU A 144 -32.28 -23.63 -4.28
CA GLU A 144 -32.54 -24.19 -2.96
C GLU A 144 -32.92 -25.67 -3.04
N ARG A 145 -33.72 -26.05 -4.03
CA ARG A 145 -34.03 -27.46 -4.30
C ARG A 145 -32.78 -28.25 -4.65
N TRP A 146 -31.95 -27.72 -5.56
CA TRP A 146 -30.70 -28.36 -5.99
C TRP A 146 -29.71 -28.53 -4.82
N ARG A 147 -29.54 -27.50 -3.99
CA ARG A 147 -28.70 -27.56 -2.77
C ARG A 147 -29.20 -28.60 -1.76
N ARG A 148 -30.51 -28.80 -1.65
CA ARG A 148 -31.09 -29.84 -0.79
C ARG A 148 -30.87 -31.26 -1.35
N ILE A 149 -31.01 -31.45 -2.66
CA ILE A 149 -30.88 -32.77 -3.30
C ILE A 149 -29.43 -33.26 -3.28
N LEU A 150 -28.46 -32.38 -3.57
CA LEU A 150 -27.06 -32.80 -3.77
C LEU A 150 -26.26 -32.97 -2.47
N GLY A 151 -26.85 -32.63 -1.33
CA GLY A 151 -26.22 -32.77 -0.03
C GLY A 151 -24.93 -31.94 0.14
N ARG A 152 -24.17 -32.26 1.19
CA ARG A 152 -22.95 -31.53 1.59
C ARG A 152 -21.72 -31.67 0.67
N PRO A 153 -21.44 -32.80 -0.01
CA PRO A 153 -20.15 -32.98 -0.70
C PRO A 153 -20.06 -32.18 -2.00
N VAL A 154 -21.19 -31.97 -2.69
CA VAL A 154 -21.20 -31.32 -4.01
C VAL A 154 -20.87 -29.83 -3.93
N PRO A 155 -21.44 -29.02 -3.01
CA PRO A 155 -20.97 -27.65 -2.83
C PRO A 155 -19.47 -27.61 -2.51
N ALA A 156 -18.98 -28.43 -1.57
CA ALA A 156 -17.57 -28.45 -1.21
C ALA A 156 -16.64 -28.77 -2.41
N LEU A 157 -17.03 -29.71 -3.27
CA LEU A 157 -16.33 -30.00 -4.51
C LEU A 157 -16.32 -28.78 -5.45
N ILE A 158 -17.46 -28.12 -5.64
CA ILE A 158 -17.59 -26.92 -6.47
C ILE A 158 -16.75 -25.76 -5.93
N ALA A 159 -16.66 -25.58 -4.60
CA ALA A 159 -15.74 -24.60 -3.99
C ALA A 159 -14.29 -24.94 -4.34
N SER A 160 -13.88 -26.19 -4.13
CA SER A 160 -12.51 -26.63 -4.41
C SER A 160 -12.17 -26.47 -5.89
N CYS A 161 -13.08 -26.85 -6.79
CA CYS A 161 -12.93 -26.65 -8.23
C CYS A 161 -12.91 -25.16 -8.60
N GLY A 162 -13.77 -24.33 -8.02
CA GLY A 162 -13.78 -22.88 -8.24
C GLY A 162 -12.50 -22.21 -7.75
N ALA A 163 -12.02 -22.57 -6.57
CA ALA A 163 -10.75 -22.08 -6.02
C ALA A 163 -9.55 -22.55 -6.86
N ALA A 164 -9.51 -23.83 -7.24
CA ALA A 164 -8.47 -24.37 -8.11
C ALA A 164 -8.49 -23.67 -9.48
N ALA A 165 -9.67 -23.49 -10.07
CA ALA A 165 -9.83 -22.76 -11.32
C ALA A 165 -9.36 -21.31 -11.18
N LEU A 166 -9.69 -20.61 -10.11
CA LEU A 166 -9.18 -19.25 -9.83
C LEU A 166 -7.65 -19.24 -9.76
N ILE A 167 -7.03 -20.17 -9.02
CA ILE A 167 -5.57 -20.24 -8.90
C ILE A 167 -4.93 -20.53 -10.26
N VAL A 168 -5.43 -21.53 -11.00
CA VAL A 168 -4.88 -21.91 -12.30
C VAL A 168 -5.03 -20.78 -13.32
N THR A 169 -6.22 -20.20 -13.44
CA THR A 169 -6.48 -19.11 -14.39
C THR A 169 -5.67 -17.85 -14.03
N ALA A 170 -5.63 -17.46 -12.75
CA ALA A 170 -4.94 -16.25 -12.29
C ALA A 170 -3.42 -16.38 -12.24
N GLN A 171 -2.87 -17.55 -11.92
CA GLN A 171 -1.42 -17.73 -11.76
C GLN A 171 -0.79 -18.34 -13.01
N TRP A 172 -1.30 -19.47 -13.49
CA TRP A 172 -0.72 -20.15 -14.65
C TRP A 172 -1.10 -19.43 -15.94
N GLY A 173 -2.41 -19.27 -16.19
CA GLY A 173 -2.91 -18.70 -17.44
C GLY A 173 -2.36 -17.30 -17.70
N MET A 174 -2.39 -16.44 -16.69
CA MET A 174 -1.83 -15.09 -16.77
C MET A 174 -0.31 -15.07 -16.92
N ALA A 175 0.43 -15.94 -16.22
CA ALA A 175 1.88 -16.00 -16.34
C ALA A 175 2.31 -16.47 -17.74
N GLU A 176 1.65 -17.49 -18.28
CA GLU A 176 1.92 -18.02 -19.62
C GLU A 176 1.58 -16.99 -20.71
N ALA A 177 0.52 -16.21 -20.50
CA ALA A 177 0.14 -15.13 -21.40
C ALA A 177 1.11 -13.93 -21.36
N GLY A 178 2.03 -13.87 -20.38
CA GLY A 178 2.91 -12.73 -20.16
C GLY A 178 2.22 -11.53 -19.49
N GLY A 179 1.08 -11.75 -18.83
CA GLY A 179 0.27 -10.73 -18.18
C GLY A 179 -0.71 -10.02 -19.11
N LEU A 180 -1.52 -9.13 -18.51
CA LEU A 180 -2.57 -8.37 -19.21
C LEU A 180 -2.01 -7.27 -20.14
N ASP A 181 -0.79 -6.78 -19.86
CA ASP A 181 -0.14 -5.68 -20.59
C ASP A 181 0.85 -6.19 -21.66
N GLY A 182 0.76 -7.47 -22.01
CA GLY A 182 1.68 -8.13 -22.94
C GLY A 182 1.20 -8.12 -24.39
N PRO A 183 2.10 -8.42 -25.37
CA PRO A 183 1.74 -8.54 -26.79
C PRO A 183 0.71 -9.67 -27.06
N ARG A 184 0.48 -10.54 -26.08
CA ARG A 184 -0.51 -11.62 -26.10
C ARG A 184 -1.73 -11.31 -25.22
N TRP A 185 -2.07 -10.04 -25.02
CA TRP A 185 -3.19 -9.63 -24.16
C TRP A 185 -4.51 -10.31 -24.52
N ALA A 186 -4.78 -10.61 -25.80
CA ALA A 186 -5.99 -11.33 -26.22
C ALA A 186 -6.04 -12.76 -25.67
N TRP A 187 -4.88 -13.41 -25.53
CA TRP A 187 -4.74 -14.70 -24.85
C TRP A 187 -4.89 -14.56 -23.34
N ALA A 188 -4.31 -13.52 -22.73
CA ALA A 188 -4.52 -13.23 -21.32
C ALA A 188 -6.00 -12.96 -21.00
N TRP A 189 -6.70 -12.28 -21.91
CA TRP A 189 -8.11 -11.95 -21.77
C TRP A 189 -9.02 -13.18 -21.78
N SER A 190 -8.71 -14.23 -22.53
CA SER A 190 -9.51 -15.46 -22.50
C SER A 190 -9.47 -16.14 -21.11
N TRP A 191 -8.31 -16.08 -20.43
CA TRP A 191 -8.18 -16.51 -19.04
C TRP A 191 -8.94 -15.60 -18.08
N ASP A 192 -8.91 -14.30 -18.33
CA ASP A 192 -9.66 -13.30 -17.55
C ASP A 192 -11.17 -13.57 -17.58
N LEU A 193 -11.73 -13.94 -18.74
CA LEU A 193 -13.15 -14.28 -18.89
C LEU A 193 -13.59 -15.49 -18.05
N LEU A 194 -12.65 -16.37 -17.66
CA LEU A 194 -12.92 -17.53 -16.81
C LEU A 194 -12.93 -17.19 -15.32
N LEU A 195 -12.23 -16.11 -14.91
CA LEU A 195 -12.16 -15.66 -13.52
C LEU A 195 -13.54 -15.40 -12.89
N PRO A 196 -14.48 -14.66 -13.50
CA PRO A 196 -15.77 -14.40 -12.88
C PRO A 196 -16.61 -15.68 -12.74
N LEU A 197 -16.49 -16.64 -13.66
CA LEU A 197 -17.16 -17.94 -13.54
C LEU A 197 -16.62 -18.74 -12.34
N ALA A 198 -15.30 -18.77 -12.20
CA ALA A 198 -14.64 -19.43 -11.08
C ALA A 198 -14.97 -18.73 -9.73
N ALA A 199 -15.02 -17.39 -9.73
CA ALA A 199 -15.42 -16.59 -8.58
C ALA A 199 -16.88 -16.83 -8.16
N VAL A 200 -17.84 -16.81 -9.10
CA VAL A 200 -19.25 -17.09 -8.81
C VAL A 200 -19.43 -18.50 -8.27
N SER A 201 -18.77 -19.48 -8.87
CA SER A 201 -18.75 -20.88 -8.39
C SER A 201 -18.28 -20.95 -6.93
N LEU A 202 -17.17 -20.28 -6.62
CA LEU A 202 -16.63 -20.23 -5.27
C LEU A 202 -17.61 -19.55 -4.29
N VAL A 203 -18.17 -18.39 -4.63
CA VAL A 203 -19.10 -17.64 -3.77
C VAL A 203 -20.38 -18.44 -3.49
N ILE A 204 -21.00 -19.05 -4.51
CA ILE A 204 -22.20 -19.88 -4.35
C ILE A 204 -21.90 -21.09 -3.46
N SER A 205 -20.72 -21.68 -3.61
CA SER A 205 -20.33 -22.81 -2.78
C SER A 205 -20.04 -22.41 -1.33
N LEU A 206 -19.33 -21.30 -1.10
CA LEU A 206 -19.01 -20.82 0.25
C LEU A 206 -20.25 -20.33 1.01
N THR A 207 -21.33 -19.98 0.30
CA THR A 207 -22.62 -19.62 0.90
C THR A 207 -23.52 -20.83 1.15
N SER A 208 -23.13 -22.04 0.74
CA SER A 208 -23.89 -23.26 0.95
C SER A 208 -23.67 -23.82 2.36
N ALA A 209 -24.76 -24.19 3.05
CA ALA A 209 -24.71 -24.69 4.41
C ALA A 209 -23.90 -26.00 4.52
N GLY A 210 -23.01 -26.08 5.51
CA GLY A 210 -22.24 -27.30 5.81
C GLY A 210 -20.92 -27.45 5.05
N ASN A 211 -20.48 -26.43 4.29
CA ASN A 211 -19.16 -26.43 3.66
C ASN A 211 -18.05 -26.18 4.72
N PRO A 212 -17.07 -27.10 4.91
CA PRO A 212 -16.00 -26.92 5.89
C PRO A 212 -15.11 -25.71 5.58
N ALA A 213 -14.89 -25.40 4.29
CA ALA A 213 -14.15 -24.21 3.89
C ALA A 213 -14.90 -22.93 4.26
N ALA A 214 -16.22 -22.90 4.09
CA ALA A 214 -17.04 -21.79 4.57
C ALA A 214 -16.95 -21.63 6.10
N ARG A 215 -16.97 -22.75 6.84
CA ARG A 215 -16.79 -22.74 8.30
C ARG A 215 -15.43 -22.19 8.72
N LEU A 216 -14.36 -22.55 7.99
CA LEU A 216 -13.04 -21.99 8.22
C LEU A 216 -12.98 -20.48 7.90
N LEU A 217 -13.49 -20.06 6.74
CA LEU A 217 -13.47 -18.66 6.30
C LEU A 217 -14.44 -17.75 7.07
N SER A 218 -15.41 -18.32 7.78
CA SER A 218 -16.31 -17.60 8.70
C SER A 218 -15.72 -17.39 10.08
N LEU A 219 -14.52 -17.93 10.38
CA LEU A 219 -13.82 -17.58 11.60
C LEU A 219 -13.50 -16.07 11.60
N SER A 220 -13.58 -15.46 12.77
CA SER A 220 -13.42 -14.02 12.96
C SER A 220 -12.18 -13.41 12.29
N PRO A 221 -10.98 -14.03 12.28
CA PRO A 221 -9.82 -13.47 11.61
C PRO A 221 -9.99 -13.35 10.08
N PHE A 222 -10.58 -14.36 9.43
CA PHE A 222 -10.80 -14.35 7.98
C PHE A 222 -11.91 -13.37 7.59
N VAL A 223 -12.97 -13.30 8.39
CA VAL A 223 -14.03 -12.28 8.20
C VAL A 223 -13.45 -10.88 8.37
N TYR A 224 -12.57 -10.68 9.35
CA TYR A 224 -11.88 -9.40 9.54
C TYR A 224 -10.96 -9.07 8.35
N LEU A 225 -10.18 -10.03 7.87
CA LEU A 225 -9.35 -9.86 6.68
C LEU A 225 -10.20 -9.48 5.45
N GLY A 226 -11.37 -10.10 5.30
CA GLY A 226 -12.35 -9.72 4.27
C GLY A 226 -12.81 -8.27 4.38
N LYS A 227 -13.02 -7.76 5.60
CA LYS A 227 -13.38 -6.34 5.80
C LYS A 227 -12.25 -5.38 5.43
N VAL A 228 -11.01 -5.74 5.76
CA VAL A 228 -9.81 -4.94 5.47
C VAL A 228 -9.36 -5.05 4.01
N SER A 229 -9.93 -5.99 3.24
CA SER A 229 -9.46 -6.33 1.89
C SER A 229 -9.42 -5.15 0.92
N TYR A 230 -10.34 -4.18 1.05
CA TYR A 230 -10.33 -2.98 0.21
C TYR A 230 -9.12 -2.09 0.52
N ALA A 231 -8.88 -1.77 1.80
CA ALA A 231 -7.67 -1.06 2.21
C ALA A 231 -6.39 -1.81 1.79
N LEU A 232 -6.37 -3.14 1.93
CA LEU A 232 -5.26 -3.98 1.50
C LEU A 232 -5.00 -3.87 0.00
N TYR A 233 -6.06 -3.96 -0.80
CA TYR A 233 -6.02 -3.79 -2.24
C TYR A 233 -5.41 -2.45 -2.65
N LEU A 234 -5.81 -1.35 -1.99
CA LEU A 234 -5.26 -0.03 -2.25
C LEU A 234 -3.78 0.05 -1.85
N VAL A 235 -3.43 -0.29 -0.60
CA VAL A 235 -2.06 -0.12 -0.09
C VAL A 235 -1.07 -0.94 -0.90
N GLN A 236 -1.37 -2.21 -1.18
CA GLN A 236 -0.43 -3.11 -1.85
C GLN A 236 -0.14 -2.68 -3.30
N LEU A 237 -1.10 -2.06 -3.98
CA LEU A 237 -0.96 -1.63 -5.38
C LEU A 237 -0.50 -0.18 -5.54
N THR A 238 -0.58 0.64 -4.49
CA THR A 238 -0.08 2.02 -4.52
C THR A 238 1.46 2.08 -4.61
N PRO A 239 2.02 3.23 -5.05
CA PRO A 239 3.46 3.50 -4.97
C PRO A 239 4.05 3.35 -3.56
N ILE A 240 3.23 3.43 -2.50
CA ILE A 240 3.66 3.17 -1.12
C ILE A 240 3.98 1.68 -0.93
N GLY A 241 3.06 0.79 -1.30
CA GLY A 241 3.27 -0.66 -1.25
C GLY A 241 4.45 -1.09 -2.12
N LYS A 242 4.48 -0.62 -3.38
CA LYS A 242 5.59 -0.88 -4.31
C LYS A 242 6.92 -0.28 -3.81
N GLY A 243 6.91 0.96 -3.33
CA GLY A 243 8.10 1.63 -2.82
C GLY A 243 8.67 0.97 -1.57
N LEU A 244 7.81 0.46 -0.68
CA LEU A 244 8.22 -0.33 0.48
C LEU A 244 8.78 -1.69 0.04
N PHE A 245 8.12 -2.36 -0.90
CA PHE A 245 8.58 -3.62 -1.51
C PHE A 245 9.98 -3.49 -2.11
N TYR A 246 10.21 -2.47 -2.94
CA TYR A 246 11.48 -2.30 -3.66
C TYR A 246 12.62 -1.76 -2.80
N ARG A 247 12.34 -1.02 -1.72
CA ARG A 247 13.39 -0.38 -0.89
C ARG A 247 13.83 -1.21 0.31
N VAL A 248 12.94 -1.99 0.89
CA VAL A 248 13.21 -2.63 2.19
C VAL A 248 13.78 -4.03 2.03
N LEU A 249 13.48 -4.73 0.93
CA LEU A 249 13.60 -6.18 0.91
C LEU A 249 14.53 -6.71 -0.18
N PRO A 250 15.57 -7.49 0.18
CA PRO A 250 16.38 -8.22 -0.78
C PRO A 250 15.51 -9.20 -1.57
N ARG A 251 15.71 -9.24 -2.90
CA ARG A 251 14.90 -10.02 -3.87
C ARG A 251 14.78 -11.53 -3.63
N THR A 252 15.52 -12.10 -2.68
CA THR A 252 15.70 -13.56 -2.57
C THR A 252 15.35 -14.09 -1.18
N ASP A 253 14.70 -13.29 -0.33
CA ASP A 253 14.38 -13.69 1.03
C ASP A 253 12.87 -13.84 1.21
N ASP A 254 12.39 -15.09 1.15
CA ASP A 254 10.98 -15.45 1.29
C ASP A 254 10.40 -15.00 2.64
N LEU A 255 11.22 -15.04 3.70
CA LEU A 255 10.81 -14.56 5.02
C LEU A 255 10.54 -13.05 4.99
N ALA A 256 11.35 -12.34 4.22
CA ALA A 256 11.24 -10.91 4.04
C ALA A 256 9.97 -10.54 3.24
N LEU A 257 9.61 -11.34 2.22
CA LEU A 257 8.35 -11.21 1.50
C LEU A 257 7.13 -11.46 2.41
N LEU A 258 7.21 -12.49 3.26
CA LEU A 258 6.17 -12.78 4.24
C LEU A 258 6.01 -11.63 5.26
N ALA A 259 7.13 -11.13 5.80
CA ALA A 259 7.15 -10.02 6.73
C ALA A 259 6.53 -8.75 6.11
N LEU A 260 6.78 -8.51 4.82
CA LEU A 260 6.15 -7.41 4.10
C LEU A 260 4.65 -7.59 3.95
N TYR A 261 4.20 -8.77 3.53
CA TYR A 261 2.78 -9.04 3.37
C TYR A 261 2.03 -8.85 4.69
N VAL A 262 2.61 -9.33 5.79
CA VAL A 262 2.09 -9.09 7.15
C VAL A 262 2.10 -7.60 7.48
N GLY A 263 3.18 -6.88 7.17
CA GLY A 263 3.31 -5.43 7.41
C GLY A 263 2.28 -4.60 6.63
N ILE A 264 2.09 -4.87 5.34
CA ILE A 264 1.09 -4.22 4.48
C ILE A 264 -0.31 -4.55 5.00
N THR A 265 -0.58 -5.80 5.39
CA THR A 265 -1.86 -6.19 5.99
C THR A 265 -2.14 -5.44 7.29
N ALA A 266 -1.12 -5.27 8.14
CA ALA A 266 -1.23 -4.50 9.37
C ALA A 266 -1.54 -3.02 9.09
N VAL A 267 -0.79 -2.37 8.18
CA VAL A 267 -1.04 -0.98 7.76
C VAL A 267 -2.46 -0.84 7.19
N SER A 268 -2.91 -1.81 6.41
CA SER A 268 -4.26 -1.81 5.83
C SER A 268 -5.32 -1.94 6.89
N ALA A 269 -5.13 -2.80 7.89
CA ALA A 269 -6.03 -2.94 9.03
C ALA A 269 -6.13 -1.65 9.87
N ILE A 270 -4.99 -0.96 10.02
CA ILE A 270 -4.94 0.35 10.66
C ILE A 270 -5.74 1.39 9.87
N LEU A 271 -5.53 1.48 8.54
CA LEU A 271 -6.27 2.41 7.69
C LEU A 271 -7.77 2.09 7.67
N TYR A 272 -8.13 0.81 7.66
CA TYR A 272 -9.51 0.37 7.75
C TYR A 272 -10.19 0.88 9.03
N GLU A 273 -9.58 0.65 10.20
CA GLU A 273 -10.16 1.05 11.49
C GLU A 273 -10.13 2.58 11.73
N LEU A 274 -9.12 3.28 11.22
CA LEU A 274 -8.93 4.72 11.48
C LEU A 274 -9.54 5.64 10.43
N VAL A 275 -9.71 5.17 9.19
CA VAL A 275 -10.16 5.99 8.06
C VAL A 275 -11.43 5.41 7.45
N GLU A 276 -11.38 4.17 6.96
CA GLU A 276 -12.46 3.58 6.17
C GLU A 276 -13.74 3.40 6.99
N GLU A 277 -13.67 2.71 8.13
CA GLU A 277 -14.83 2.41 8.97
C GLU A 277 -15.45 3.70 9.58
N PRO A 278 -14.66 4.68 10.08
CA PRO A 278 -15.21 5.98 10.48
C PRO A 278 -15.88 6.74 9.34
N ALA A 279 -15.29 6.77 8.14
CA ALA A 279 -15.87 7.44 6.98
C ALA A 279 -17.17 6.74 6.54
N ARG A 280 -17.16 5.41 6.49
CA ARG A 280 -18.34 4.59 6.20
C ARG A 280 -19.48 4.89 7.16
N ARG A 281 -19.21 4.94 8.47
CA ARG A 281 -20.21 5.31 9.47
C ARG A 281 -20.74 6.71 9.23
N LEU A 282 -19.86 7.69 9.03
CA LEU A 282 -20.26 9.07 8.75
C LEU A 282 -21.21 9.16 7.54
N ILE A 283 -20.90 8.46 6.44
CA ILE A 283 -21.73 8.42 5.24
C ILE A 283 -23.09 7.77 5.53
N LEU A 284 -23.11 6.62 6.24
CA LEU A 284 -24.35 5.93 6.59
C LEU A 284 -25.21 6.74 7.58
N CYS A 285 -24.60 7.44 8.54
CA CYS A 285 -25.29 8.37 9.43
C CYS A 285 -25.90 9.52 8.63
N ALA A 286 -25.12 10.15 7.76
CA ALA A 286 -25.56 11.27 6.94
C ALA A 286 -26.70 10.89 5.99
N GLY A 287 -26.68 9.66 5.47
CA GLY A 287 -27.76 9.11 4.65
C GLY A 287 -28.97 8.59 5.43
N GLY A 288 -28.96 8.64 6.77
CA GLY A 288 -30.03 8.08 7.61
C GLY A 288 -30.20 6.56 7.49
N LEU A 289 -29.21 5.85 6.95
CA LEU A 289 -29.24 4.40 6.70
C LEU A 289 -28.66 3.59 7.86
N GLU A 290 -28.02 4.26 8.83
CA GLU A 290 -27.50 3.59 10.02
C GLU A 290 -28.67 3.19 10.93
N ARG A 291 -29.15 1.95 10.77
CA ARG A 291 -29.96 1.30 11.80
C ARG A 291 -29.10 1.24 13.05
N SER A 292 -29.59 1.81 14.16
CA SER A 292 -28.94 1.86 15.47
C SER A 292 -28.50 0.47 15.95
N ALA A 293 -27.39 -0.04 15.41
CA ALA A 293 -26.73 -1.21 15.96
C ALA A 293 -26.21 -0.78 17.33
N PRO A 294 -26.41 -1.60 18.39
CA PRO A 294 -25.86 -1.28 19.70
C PRO A 294 -24.38 -1.00 19.52
N ARG A 295 -23.95 0.21 19.96
CA ARG A 295 -22.55 0.65 19.95
C ARG A 295 -21.72 -0.38 20.70
N ARG A 296 -21.21 -1.39 19.99
CA ARG A 296 -20.08 -2.18 20.47
C ARG A 296 -18.96 -1.16 20.60
N ALA A 297 -18.51 -0.95 21.83
CA ALA A 297 -17.33 -0.15 22.14
C ALA A 297 -16.26 -0.47 21.09
N ALA A 298 -15.61 0.58 20.54
CA ALA A 298 -14.59 0.42 19.50
C ALA A 298 -13.76 -0.83 19.81
N PRO A 299 -13.77 -1.83 18.90
CA PRO A 299 -13.21 -3.13 19.20
C PRO A 299 -11.80 -2.93 19.72
N ALA A 300 -11.41 -3.70 20.74
CA ALA A 300 -10.07 -3.61 21.33
C ALA A 300 -8.97 -3.56 20.25
N LEU A 301 -9.22 -4.19 19.09
CA LEU A 301 -8.41 -4.11 17.87
C LEU A 301 -8.13 -2.69 17.33
N GLY A 302 -9.11 -1.80 17.29
CA GLY A 302 -8.89 -0.42 16.81
C GLY A 302 -8.02 0.40 17.77
N ARG A 303 -8.15 0.14 19.08
CA ARG A 303 -7.25 0.70 20.10
C ARG A 303 -5.86 0.08 20.03
N LEU A 304 -5.78 -1.23 19.78
CA LEU A 304 -4.53 -1.95 19.51
C LEU A 304 -3.81 -1.37 18.28
N GLY A 305 -4.53 -1.13 17.19
CA GLY A 305 -3.98 -0.55 15.96
C GLY A 305 -3.46 0.88 16.17
N ALA A 306 -4.24 1.73 16.85
CA ALA A 306 -3.81 3.08 17.17
C ALA A 306 -2.58 3.11 18.11
N ALA A 307 -2.57 2.26 19.14
CA ALA A 307 -1.43 2.14 20.05
C ALA A 307 -0.19 1.57 19.35
N ALA A 308 -0.35 0.58 18.47
CA ALA A 308 0.73 0.02 17.68
C ALA A 308 1.31 1.05 16.70
N MET A 309 0.47 1.88 16.06
CA MET A 309 0.93 2.96 15.19
C MET A 309 1.69 4.04 15.95
N LEU A 310 1.19 4.43 17.13
CA LEU A 310 1.88 5.38 17.98
C LEU A 310 3.22 4.81 18.43
N ALA A 311 3.25 3.54 18.83
CA ALA A 311 4.48 2.85 19.23
C ALA A 311 5.48 2.75 18.08
N LEU A 312 5.02 2.39 16.88
CA LEU A 312 5.87 2.30 15.69
C LEU A 312 6.41 3.67 15.27
N SER A 313 5.58 4.71 15.33
CA SER A 313 5.98 6.08 15.02
C SER A 313 7.04 6.58 16.01
N LEU A 314 6.81 6.39 17.31
CA LEU A 314 7.76 6.80 18.34
C LEU A 314 9.06 5.98 18.23
N ALA A 315 8.98 4.67 18.01
CA ALA A 315 10.17 3.84 17.78
C ALA A 315 10.97 4.29 16.56
N ALA A 316 10.31 4.65 15.45
CA ALA A 316 10.98 5.18 14.26
C ALA A 316 11.64 6.54 14.53
N GLN A 317 10.99 7.42 15.30
CA GLN A 317 11.56 8.70 15.72
C GLN A 317 12.78 8.50 16.63
N SER A 318 12.68 7.63 17.65
CA SER A 318 13.79 7.29 18.54
C SER A 318 14.97 6.68 17.78
N ALA A 319 14.72 5.81 16.79
CA ALA A 319 15.77 5.25 15.96
C ALA A 319 16.44 6.30 15.07
N THR A 320 15.66 7.23 14.50
CA THR A 320 16.19 8.34 13.69
C THR A 320 17.05 9.28 14.52
N TRP A 321 16.58 9.60 15.73
CA TRP A 321 17.32 10.38 16.72
C TRP A 321 18.64 9.71 17.11
N ALA A 322 18.59 8.42 17.43
CA ALA A 322 19.78 7.64 17.79
C ALA A 322 20.84 7.71 16.68
N VAL A 323 20.44 7.47 15.43
CA VAL A 323 21.37 7.50 14.29
C VAL A 323 21.97 8.90 14.10
N ALA A 324 21.17 9.96 14.27
CA ALA A 324 21.65 11.34 14.15
C ALA A 324 22.65 11.68 15.26
N SER A 325 22.31 11.40 16.52
CA SER A 325 23.18 11.65 17.69
C SER A 325 24.50 10.89 17.56
N VAL A 326 24.43 9.60 17.26
CA VAL A 326 25.61 8.74 17.07
C VAL A 326 26.51 9.26 15.95
N SER A 327 25.92 9.72 14.84
CA SER A 327 26.68 10.22 13.70
C SER A 327 27.34 11.58 13.99
N GLU A 328 26.70 12.43 14.81
CA GLU A 328 27.27 13.69 15.26
C GLU A 328 28.42 13.46 16.25
N SER A 329 28.25 12.53 17.20
CA SER A 329 29.22 12.22 18.25
C SER A 329 30.48 11.50 17.72
N LEU A 330 30.36 10.60 16.74
CA LEU A 330 31.47 9.77 16.24
C LEU A 330 32.00 10.19 14.86
N GLY A 331 31.35 11.16 14.21
CA GLY A 331 31.69 11.57 12.85
C GLY A 331 31.42 10.48 11.80
N PRO A 332 32.06 10.55 10.62
CA PRO A 332 31.76 9.67 9.49
C PRO A 332 32.10 8.20 9.79
N ILE A 333 31.35 7.28 9.17
CA ILE A 333 31.58 5.84 9.32
C ILE A 333 32.91 5.45 8.70
N THR A 334 33.73 4.74 9.46
CA THR A 334 35.06 4.28 9.08
C THR A 334 35.02 2.87 8.49
N LEU A 335 36.02 2.52 7.68
CA LEU A 335 36.12 1.20 7.06
C LEU A 335 36.25 0.05 8.10
N PRO A 336 37.00 0.19 9.20
CA PRO A 336 37.04 -0.83 10.26
C PRO A 336 35.68 -1.13 10.87
N GLU A 337 34.84 -0.11 11.13
CA GLU A 337 33.49 -0.32 11.66
C GLU A 337 32.60 -1.09 10.68
N VAL A 338 32.70 -0.79 9.39
CA VAL A 338 31.97 -1.51 8.34
C VAL A 338 32.44 -2.96 8.25
N ARG A 339 33.75 -3.23 8.36
CA ARG A 339 34.30 -4.59 8.39
C ARG A 339 33.84 -5.35 9.64
N ALA A 340 33.85 -4.71 10.81
CA ALA A 340 33.38 -5.29 12.07
C ALA A 340 31.89 -5.67 12.04
N ALA A 341 31.07 -4.95 11.27
CA ALA A 341 29.66 -5.29 11.06
C ALA A 341 29.43 -6.59 10.24
N GLY A 342 30.49 -7.23 9.75
CA GLY A 342 30.42 -8.50 9.04
C GLY A 342 29.91 -8.36 7.61
N VAL A 343 30.39 -7.34 6.89
CA VAL A 343 30.13 -7.21 5.45
C VAL A 343 30.64 -8.45 4.72
N LYS A 344 29.75 -9.08 3.95
CA LYS A 344 30.09 -10.25 3.15
C LYS A 344 30.98 -9.81 1.98
N ALA A 345 31.93 -10.65 1.58
CA ALA A 345 32.83 -10.37 0.45
C ALA A 345 32.08 -9.98 -0.84
N ARG A 346 30.89 -10.56 -1.09
CA ARG A 346 30.04 -10.22 -2.26
C ARG A 346 29.44 -8.81 -2.24
N ASP A 347 29.40 -8.17 -1.08
CA ASP A 347 28.85 -6.83 -0.85
C ASP A 347 29.95 -5.76 -0.70
N SER A 348 31.22 -6.16 -0.91
CA SER A 348 32.38 -5.27 -0.90
C SER A 348 33.24 -5.47 -2.15
N MET A 349 33.84 -4.41 -2.64
CA MET A 349 34.87 -4.43 -3.68
C MET A 349 36.08 -3.66 -3.19
N ILE A 350 37.25 -4.25 -3.36
CA ILE A 350 38.54 -3.62 -3.08
C ILE A 350 39.25 -3.51 -4.42
N LEU A 351 39.60 -2.29 -4.80
CA LEU A 351 40.17 -1.99 -6.12
C LEU A 351 41.50 -1.26 -5.92
N PRO A 352 42.63 -1.82 -6.39
CA PRO A 352 43.90 -1.09 -6.42
C PRO A 352 43.83 0.03 -7.49
N THR A 353 44.67 1.05 -7.37
CA THR A 353 44.72 2.20 -8.32
C THR A 353 44.77 1.76 -9.78
N GLU A 354 45.54 0.70 -10.08
CA GLU A 354 45.74 0.18 -11.43
C GLU A 354 44.45 -0.37 -12.07
N ALA A 355 43.48 -0.79 -11.25
CA ALA A 355 42.19 -1.27 -11.72
C ALA A 355 41.18 -0.13 -11.98
N LEU A 356 41.53 1.12 -11.65
CA LEU A 356 40.65 2.27 -11.80
C LEU A 356 40.83 2.90 -13.17
N SER A 357 39.72 3.04 -13.91
CA SER A 357 39.73 3.76 -15.19
C SER A 357 39.58 5.27 -14.97
N SER A 358 40.40 6.08 -15.64
CA SER A 358 40.30 7.54 -15.57
C SER A 358 39.30 8.07 -16.60
N GLY A 359 38.26 8.75 -16.14
CA GLY A 359 37.29 9.47 -16.96
C GLY A 359 37.66 10.95 -17.18
N PRO A 360 36.85 11.68 -17.97
CA PRO A 360 37.04 13.11 -18.22
C PRO A 360 37.07 13.92 -16.92
N GLY A 361 38.06 14.81 -16.80
CA GLY A 361 38.24 15.67 -15.62
C GLY A 361 38.87 14.97 -14.41
N GLY A 362 39.63 13.89 -14.63
CA GLY A 362 40.32 13.16 -13.55
C GLY A 362 39.40 12.34 -12.63
N VAL A 363 38.14 12.13 -13.05
CA VAL A 363 37.16 11.36 -12.28
C VAL A 363 37.44 9.87 -12.47
N LEU A 364 37.65 9.13 -11.39
CA LEU A 364 37.84 7.69 -11.42
C LEU A 364 36.49 7.01 -11.67
N LEU A 365 36.47 6.02 -12.56
CA LEU A 365 35.28 5.28 -12.93
C LEU A 365 35.39 3.83 -12.48
N VAL A 366 34.39 3.40 -11.71
CA VAL A 366 34.32 2.06 -11.11
C VAL A 366 33.10 1.33 -11.64
N GLY A 367 33.30 0.20 -12.31
CA GLY A 367 32.21 -0.67 -12.75
C GLY A 367 31.60 -1.42 -11.58
N LEU A 368 30.28 -1.28 -11.36
CA LEU A 368 29.57 -1.97 -10.29
C LEU A 368 29.08 -3.36 -10.75
N PRO A 369 29.09 -4.38 -9.87
CA PRO A 369 28.59 -5.71 -10.21
C PRO A 369 27.11 -5.67 -10.55
N ARG A 370 26.67 -6.45 -11.55
CA ARG A 370 25.24 -6.55 -11.89
C ARG A 370 24.39 -7.01 -10.70
N ALA A 371 24.93 -7.85 -9.82
CA ALA A 371 24.25 -8.33 -8.61
C ALA A 371 23.96 -7.21 -7.59
N TRP A 372 24.60 -6.05 -7.70
CA TRP A 372 24.36 -4.90 -6.83
C TRP A 372 23.20 -4.01 -7.30
N ARG A 373 22.71 -4.20 -8.53
CA ARG A 373 21.62 -3.40 -9.08
C ARG A 373 20.30 -3.67 -8.36
N GLU A 374 19.56 -2.60 -8.09
CA GLU A 374 18.22 -2.60 -7.49
C GLU A 374 17.15 -2.49 -8.59
N GLY A 375 15.86 -2.70 -8.29
CA GLY A 375 14.75 -2.64 -9.28
C GLY A 375 14.16 -4.00 -9.71
N TRP A 376 13.49 -4.11 -10.85
CA TRP A 376 13.06 -5.40 -11.45
C TRP A 376 12.98 -5.28 -12.98
N GLY A 377 13.30 -6.36 -13.71
CA GLY A 377 13.26 -6.38 -15.18
C GLY A 377 14.03 -5.23 -15.82
N ASP A 378 13.33 -4.41 -16.61
CA ASP A 378 13.90 -3.26 -17.31
C ASP A 378 14.14 -2.03 -16.42
N ASP A 379 13.70 -2.07 -15.16
CA ASP A 379 13.92 -1.00 -14.17
C ASP A 379 15.15 -1.26 -13.29
N LEU A 380 16.09 -2.07 -13.76
CA LEU A 380 17.37 -2.26 -13.05
C LEU A 380 18.15 -0.94 -12.99
N HIS A 381 18.36 -0.44 -11.78
CA HIS A 381 19.08 0.80 -11.52
C HIS A 381 20.26 0.59 -10.56
N ALA A 382 21.11 1.61 -10.45
CA ALA A 382 22.26 1.59 -9.57
C ALA A 382 21.82 1.42 -8.10
N PRO A 383 22.65 0.78 -7.24
CA PRO A 383 22.36 0.64 -5.83
C PRO A 383 22.14 2.01 -5.20
N SER A 384 21.16 2.10 -4.31
CA SER A 384 20.66 3.39 -3.86
C SER A 384 21.44 3.96 -2.67
N ARG A 385 22.32 3.15 -2.07
CA ARG A 385 23.26 3.48 -0.99
C ARG A 385 24.58 2.75 -1.20
N LEU A 386 25.67 3.50 -1.22
CA LEU A 386 27.04 2.99 -1.26
C LEU A 386 27.86 3.69 -0.17
N ARG A 387 28.81 2.97 0.40
CA ARG A 387 29.90 3.55 1.20
C ARG A 387 31.18 3.41 0.41
N VAL A 388 31.90 4.51 0.25
CA VAL A 388 33.12 4.56 -0.55
C VAL A 388 34.24 5.04 0.35
N PHE A 389 35.38 4.36 0.29
CA PHE A 389 36.56 4.69 1.07
C PHE A 389 37.74 4.80 0.12
N ALA A 390 38.48 5.90 0.20
CA ALA A 390 39.74 6.11 -0.50
C ALA A 390 40.87 6.08 0.53
N ASP A 391 41.76 5.09 0.42
CA ASP A 391 42.85 4.85 1.38
C ASP A 391 42.36 4.79 2.84
N GLY A 392 41.20 4.14 3.04
CA GLY A 392 40.54 4.03 4.35
C GLY A 392 39.73 5.26 4.78
N THR A 393 39.89 6.40 4.11
CA THR A 393 39.15 7.64 4.40
C THR A 393 37.76 7.61 3.76
N PRO A 394 36.67 7.85 4.51
CA PRO A 394 35.32 7.82 3.95
C PRO A 394 35.07 8.97 2.99
N LEU A 395 34.58 8.64 1.80
CA LEU A 395 34.12 9.59 0.79
C LEU A 395 32.59 9.71 0.82
N PRO A 396 32.03 10.93 0.87
CA PRO A 396 30.58 11.12 0.81
C PRO A 396 30.02 10.67 -0.54
N PHE A 397 28.92 9.92 -0.50
CA PHE A 397 28.27 9.38 -1.69
C PHE A 397 26.95 10.12 -2.02
N PHE A 398 26.78 10.51 -3.28
CA PHE A 398 25.60 11.20 -3.79
C PHE A 398 24.99 10.45 -4.99
N ARG A 399 23.65 10.38 -5.05
CA ARG A 399 22.97 9.72 -6.20
C ARG A 399 23.07 10.47 -7.52
N ARG A 400 23.49 11.74 -7.46
CA ARG A 400 23.68 12.62 -8.61
C ARG A 400 24.98 13.38 -8.40
N GLU A 401 25.57 13.85 -9.48
CA GLU A 401 26.75 14.69 -9.41
C GLU A 401 26.47 15.96 -8.60
N PRO A 402 27.16 16.17 -7.47
CA PRO A 402 27.01 17.39 -6.69
C PRO A 402 27.71 18.56 -7.40
N ALA A 403 27.14 19.76 -7.28
CA ALA A 403 27.77 20.98 -7.75
C ALA A 403 28.93 21.36 -6.82
N GLY A 404 30.17 21.06 -7.22
CA GLY A 404 31.36 21.40 -6.44
C GLY A 404 32.58 20.55 -6.81
N ARG A 405 33.78 20.96 -6.37
CA ARG A 405 35.04 20.22 -6.59
C ARG A 405 35.46 19.31 -5.43
N ASN A 406 34.58 19.13 -4.44
CA ASN A 406 34.88 18.35 -3.23
C ASN A 406 35.16 16.88 -3.58
N GLU A 407 35.88 16.20 -2.69
CA GLU A 407 36.08 14.75 -2.77
C GLU A 407 34.75 14.04 -2.52
N VAL A 408 34.23 13.35 -3.53
CA VAL A 408 32.89 12.79 -3.53
C VAL A 408 32.81 11.56 -4.43
N ALA A 409 31.93 10.63 -4.08
CA ALA A 409 31.50 9.56 -4.96
C ALA A 409 30.07 9.82 -5.45
N PHE A 410 29.77 9.58 -6.73
CA PHE A 410 28.44 9.84 -7.27
C PHE A 410 28.08 9.03 -8.51
N PHE A 411 26.80 9.04 -8.87
CA PHE A 411 26.35 8.57 -10.18
C PHE A 411 26.06 9.73 -11.13
N ARG A 412 26.56 9.63 -12.38
CA ARG A 412 26.21 10.58 -13.44
C ARG A 412 24.80 10.38 -13.98
N ARG A 413 24.26 9.15 -13.89
CA ARG A 413 22.88 8.82 -14.31
C ARG A 413 22.25 7.81 -13.34
N PRO A 414 20.93 7.83 -13.09
CA PRO A 414 20.27 6.88 -12.18
C PRO A 414 20.42 5.41 -12.58
N ARG A 415 20.50 5.13 -13.89
CA ARG A 415 20.75 3.79 -14.46
C ARG A 415 22.24 3.50 -14.69
N ALA A 416 23.14 4.29 -14.12
CA ALA A 416 24.57 4.12 -14.36
C ALA A 416 25.06 2.79 -13.78
N ALA A 417 25.76 2.02 -14.62
CA ALA A 417 26.51 0.85 -14.19
C ALA A 417 27.86 1.22 -13.55
N MET A 418 28.19 2.51 -13.54
CA MET A 418 29.49 3.03 -13.15
C MET A 418 29.34 4.05 -12.03
N LEU A 419 30.08 3.85 -10.96
CA LEU A 419 30.31 4.82 -9.90
C LEU A 419 31.44 5.77 -10.32
N SER A 420 31.20 7.07 -10.20
CA SER A 420 32.20 8.11 -10.41
C SER A 420 32.79 8.52 -9.08
N VAL A 421 34.11 8.61 -8.96
CA VAL A 421 34.80 9.02 -7.74
C VAL A 421 35.73 10.17 -8.07
N ARG A 422 35.56 11.30 -7.37
CA ARG A 422 36.42 12.47 -7.41
C ARG A 422 37.18 12.48 -6.08
N ALA A 423 38.51 12.37 -6.12
CA ALA A 423 39.39 12.44 -4.97
C ALA A 423 40.49 13.48 -5.26
N ALA A 424 41.11 14.09 -4.23
CA ALA A 424 42.16 15.09 -4.42
C ALA A 424 43.44 14.49 -4.99
N ALA A 425 43.72 13.22 -4.69
CA ALA A 425 44.80 12.42 -5.25
C ALA A 425 44.27 11.07 -5.72
N SER A 426 45.00 10.40 -6.62
CA SER A 426 44.71 9.02 -7.00
C SER A 426 44.92 8.10 -5.80
N PRO A 427 43.86 7.49 -5.23
CA PRO A 427 44.01 6.66 -4.04
C PRO A 427 44.76 5.37 -4.38
N ALA A 428 45.57 4.87 -3.45
CA ALA A 428 46.27 3.59 -3.56
C ALA A 428 45.25 2.42 -3.56
N GLU A 429 44.24 2.53 -2.71
CA GLU A 429 43.17 1.56 -2.56
C GLU A 429 41.81 2.27 -2.52
N LEU A 430 40.88 1.80 -3.35
CA LEU A 430 39.48 2.21 -3.30
C LEU A 430 38.61 1.04 -2.83
N VAL A 431 37.92 1.23 -1.71
CA VAL A 431 36.97 0.24 -1.19
C VAL A 431 35.55 0.75 -1.37
N VAL A 432 34.75 0.01 -2.13
CA VAL A 432 33.32 0.29 -2.34
C VAL A 432 32.52 -0.79 -1.64
N VAL A 433 31.61 -0.39 -0.77
CA VAL A 433 30.72 -1.31 -0.04
C VAL A 433 29.28 -1.01 -0.41
N ARG A 434 28.57 -2.05 -0.84
CA ARG A 434 27.11 -2.00 -0.99
C ARG A 434 26.48 -2.02 0.40
N GLU A 435 25.84 -0.91 0.76
CA GLU A 435 25.20 -0.82 2.06
C GLU A 435 23.84 -1.56 2.03
N SER A 436 23.77 -2.71 2.70
CA SER A 436 22.50 -3.37 2.98
C SER A 436 21.86 -2.81 4.26
N PRO A 437 20.52 -2.87 4.42
CA PRO A 437 19.85 -2.45 5.65
C PRO A 437 20.42 -3.15 6.90
N LEU A 438 20.78 -4.43 6.78
CA LEU A 438 21.37 -5.20 7.88
C LEU A 438 22.77 -4.72 8.26
N VAL A 439 23.63 -4.45 7.27
CA VAL A 439 24.97 -3.89 7.53
C VAL A 439 24.84 -2.53 8.19
N SER A 440 23.97 -1.66 7.66
CA SER A 440 23.71 -0.33 8.22
C SER A 440 23.23 -0.43 9.67
N ALA A 441 22.25 -1.31 9.95
CA ALA A 441 21.74 -1.52 11.30
C ALA A 441 22.81 -2.04 12.26
N LYS A 442 23.67 -2.99 11.82
CA LYS A 442 24.77 -3.51 12.65
C LYS A 442 25.83 -2.46 12.96
N VAL A 443 26.24 -1.66 11.98
CA VAL A 443 27.18 -0.56 12.19
C VAL A 443 26.60 0.45 13.17
N GLN A 444 25.36 0.87 12.97
CA GLN A 444 24.70 1.85 13.83
C GLN A 444 24.48 1.31 15.25
N LEU A 445 24.10 0.03 15.39
CA LEU A 445 23.98 -0.62 16.69
C LEU A 445 25.33 -0.69 17.41
N SER A 446 26.40 -1.08 16.71
CA SER A 446 27.75 -1.12 17.30
C SER A 446 28.19 0.26 17.78
N ARG A 447 27.93 1.30 16.98
CA ARG A 447 28.24 2.68 17.34
C ARG A 447 27.40 3.18 18.51
N LEU A 448 26.09 2.90 18.51
CA LEU A 448 25.20 3.22 19.63
C LEU A 448 25.69 2.56 20.92
N LEU A 449 26.05 1.28 20.88
CA LEU A 449 26.57 0.55 22.04
C LEU A 449 27.94 1.07 22.52
N SER A 450 28.72 1.72 21.65
CA SER A 450 29.97 2.40 22.05
C SER A 450 29.75 3.73 22.77
N LEU A 451 28.53 4.27 22.73
CA LEU A 451 28.12 5.51 23.38
C LEU A 451 27.10 5.20 24.49
N PRO A 452 27.55 4.84 25.71
CA PRO A 452 26.68 4.31 26.76
C PRO A 452 25.55 5.27 27.15
N HIS A 453 25.80 6.58 27.14
CA HIS A 453 24.77 7.60 27.44
C HIS A 453 23.68 7.63 26.38
N GLU A 454 24.03 7.63 25.09
CA GLU A 454 23.06 7.62 23.99
C GLU A 454 22.28 6.30 23.96
N ALA A 455 22.95 5.16 24.14
CA ALA A 455 22.29 3.85 24.23
C ALA A 455 21.26 3.80 25.36
N THR A 456 21.61 4.35 26.52
CA THR A 456 20.70 4.43 27.69
C THR A 456 19.50 5.32 27.39
N ALA A 457 19.70 6.46 26.73
CA ALA A 457 18.61 7.36 26.33
C ALA A 457 17.65 6.69 25.32
N VAL A 458 18.16 5.98 24.31
CA VAL A 458 17.34 5.21 23.36
C VAL A 458 16.54 4.13 24.08
N ALA A 459 17.18 3.38 24.98
CA ALA A 459 16.51 2.33 25.75
C ALA A 459 15.39 2.90 26.64
N ALA A 460 15.64 4.05 27.29
CA ALA A 460 14.64 4.74 28.10
C ALA A 460 13.45 5.23 27.27
N LEU A 461 13.69 5.82 26.09
CA LEU A 461 12.63 6.21 25.17
C LEU A 461 11.81 5.01 24.71
N PHE A 462 12.45 3.91 24.33
CA PHE A 462 11.75 2.69 23.90
C PHE A 462 10.91 2.09 25.05
N ALA A 463 11.44 2.11 26.28
CA ALA A 463 10.70 1.70 27.47
C ALA A 463 9.48 2.61 27.72
N ALA A 464 9.63 3.94 27.59
CA ALA A 464 8.52 4.89 27.72
C ALA A 464 7.44 4.66 26.66
N VAL A 465 7.84 4.38 25.42
CA VAL A 465 6.92 4.02 24.32
C VAL A 465 6.16 2.73 24.64
N LEU A 466 6.85 1.70 25.13
CA LEU A 466 6.21 0.45 25.56
C LEU A 466 5.23 0.67 26.72
N VAL A 467 5.56 1.53 27.68
CA VAL A 467 4.66 1.90 28.78
C VAL A 467 3.44 2.67 28.24
N LEU A 468 3.63 3.65 27.36
CA LEU A 468 2.51 4.39 26.75
C LEU A 468 1.63 3.49 25.88
N ALA A 469 2.22 2.58 25.12
CA ALA A 469 1.52 1.57 24.35
C ALA A 469 0.72 0.66 25.29
N THR A 470 1.33 0.08 26.32
CA THR A 470 0.62 -0.77 27.29
C THR A 470 -0.49 -0.05 28.04
N ILE A 471 -0.35 1.25 28.36
CA ILE A 471 -1.44 2.08 28.90
C ILE A 471 -2.56 2.25 27.88
N ALA A 472 -2.24 2.52 26.62
CA ALA A 472 -3.21 2.65 25.53
C ALA A 472 -3.93 1.32 25.22
N LEU A 473 -3.25 0.20 25.39
CA LEU A 473 -3.75 -1.17 25.20
C LEU A 473 -4.57 -1.68 26.39
N GLY A 474 -4.20 -1.29 27.62
CA GLY A 474 -4.59 -1.95 28.85
C GLY A 474 -5.94 -1.55 29.44
N ALA A 475 -6.32 -0.27 29.46
CA ALA A 475 -7.53 0.10 30.21
C ALA A 475 -8.08 1.48 29.88
N ARG A 476 -9.33 1.66 30.33
CA ARG A 476 -9.95 2.94 30.72
C ARG A 476 -8.93 4.09 30.77
N SER A 477 -9.13 5.06 29.89
CA SER A 477 -8.39 6.33 29.78
C SER A 477 -7.63 6.72 31.05
N PRO A 478 -6.30 6.94 30.97
CA PRO A 478 -5.46 7.25 32.13
C PRO A 478 -6.02 8.45 32.89
N SER A 479 -5.89 8.43 34.22
CA SER A 479 -6.32 9.56 35.03
C SER A 479 -5.48 10.81 34.68
N PRO A 480 -6.04 12.03 34.76
CA PRO A 480 -5.29 13.25 34.49
C PRO A 480 -3.97 13.35 35.26
N ARG A 481 -3.91 12.75 36.46
CA ARG A 481 -2.70 12.70 37.29
C ARG A 481 -1.59 11.86 36.67
N VAL A 482 -1.93 10.72 36.05
CA VAL A 482 -0.95 9.87 35.35
C VAL A 482 -0.42 10.59 34.11
N MET A 483 -1.29 11.29 33.38
CA MET A 483 -0.88 12.07 32.21
C MET A 483 0.06 13.23 32.59
N ILE A 484 -0.26 13.96 33.66
CA ILE A 484 0.60 15.04 34.18
C ILE A 484 1.92 14.48 34.70
N ALA A 485 1.91 13.36 35.42
CA ALA A 485 3.12 12.71 35.90
C ALA A 485 4.02 12.21 34.75
N SER A 486 3.44 11.64 33.69
CA SER A 486 4.19 11.24 32.50
C SER A 486 4.78 12.45 31.76
N ALA A 487 4.01 13.54 31.60
CA ALA A 487 4.52 14.75 30.97
C ALA A 487 5.65 15.40 31.78
N LEU A 488 5.52 15.47 33.10
CA LEU A 488 6.57 15.98 33.99
C LEU A 488 7.79 15.07 34.01
N ALA A 489 7.62 13.75 34.00
CA ALA A 489 8.72 12.79 33.89
C ALA A 489 9.47 12.96 32.56
N SER A 490 8.76 13.14 31.44
CA SER A 490 9.38 13.45 30.14
C SER A 490 10.16 14.76 30.17
N ILE A 491 9.64 15.82 30.80
CA ILE A 491 10.34 17.11 30.94
C ILE A 491 11.60 16.99 31.82
N VAL A 492 11.51 16.28 32.95
CA VAL A 492 12.65 16.03 33.84
C VAL A 492 13.72 15.20 33.15
N TRP A 493 13.32 14.17 32.40
CA TRP A 493 14.25 13.33 31.63
C TRP A 493 14.89 14.11 30.47
N TRP A 494 14.11 14.99 29.82
CA TRP A 494 14.59 15.88 28.76
C TRP A 494 15.68 16.82 29.28
N ARG A 495 15.48 17.41 30.46
CA ARG A 495 16.48 18.28 31.11
C ARG A 495 17.68 17.50 31.65
N ALA A 496 17.49 16.26 32.09
CA ALA A 496 18.58 15.41 32.59
C ALA A 496 19.50 14.89 31.47
N LEU A 497 19.03 14.89 30.21
CA LEU A 497 19.79 14.46 29.04
C LEU A 497 20.42 15.62 28.24
N GLU A 498 20.35 16.86 28.75
CA GLU A 498 20.88 18.08 28.08
C GLU A 498 20.36 18.25 26.64
N LEU A 499 19.14 17.75 26.39
CA LEU A 499 18.51 17.80 25.06
C LEU A 499 17.99 19.20 24.71
N ASP A 500 18.00 20.14 25.67
CA ASP A 500 17.68 21.55 25.48
C ASP A 500 18.75 22.32 24.69
N ASP A 501 20.02 21.85 24.73
CA ASP A 501 21.12 22.49 24.01
C ASP A 501 21.20 22.09 22.52
N ARG A 502 20.40 21.10 22.09
CA ARG A 502 20.35 20.65 20.69
C ARG A 502 19.31 21.47 19.90
N PRO A 503 19.65 22.01 18.71
CA PRO A 503 18.77 22.92 17.96
C PRO A 503 17.44 22.31 17.51
N TRP A 504 17.32 20.99 17.48
CA TRP A 504 16.08 20.25 17.15
C TRP A 504 15.35 19.70 18.38
N GLY A 505 15.96 19.74 19.57
CA GLY A 505 15.39 19.20 20.82
C GLY A 505 14.03 19.83 21.19
N PRO A 506 13.88 21.17 21.13
CA PRO A 506 12.61 21.84 21.40
C PRO A 506 11.48 21.44 20.42
N VAL A 507 11.81 21.15 19.17
CA VAL A 507 10.84 20.74 18.14
C VAL A 507 10.31 19.32 18.43
N LEU A 508 11.18 18.40 18.84
CA LEU A 508 10.80 17.03 19.20
C LEU A 508 9.91 17.01 20.45
N LEU A 509 10.25 17.78 21.49
CA LEU A 509 9.39 17.90 22.67
C LEU A 509 8.03 18.49 22.31
N ALA A 510 8.00 19.56 21.49
CA ALA A 510 6.75 20.16 21.05
C ALA A 510 5.86 19.13 20.31
N ALA A 511 6.46 18.29 19.46
CA ALA A 511 5.74 17.23 18.75
C ALA A 511 5.18 16.16 19.72
N GLU A 512 5.94 15.74 20.72
CA GLU A 512 5.49 14.81 21.76
C GLU A 512 4.37 15.40 22.62
N CYS A 513 4.50 16.66 23.05
CA CYS A 513 3.46 17.37 23.79
C CYS A 513 2.18 17.53 22.96
N VAL A 514 2.29 17.85 21.67
CA VAL A 514 1.15 17.94 20.74
C VAL A 514 0.49 16.58 20.56
N ALA A 515 1.26 15.50 20.38
CA ALA A 515 0.72 14.15 20.26
C ALA A 515 -0.04 13.72 21.53
N LEU A 516 0.54 13.97 22.71
CA LEU A 516 -0.12 13.71 24.00
C LEU A 516 -1.39 14.56 24.17
N MET A 517 -1.36 15.84 23.78
CA MET A 517 -2.54 16.72 23.79
C MET A 517 -3.64 16.22 22.84
N LEU A 518 -3.31 15.79 21.62
CA LEU A 518 -4.29 15.27 20.66
C LEU A 518 -4.96 13.99 21.17
N VAL A 519 -4.18 13.10 21.80
CA VAL A 519 -4.73 11.91 22.47
C VAL A 519 -5.63 12.31 23.65
N ALA A 520 -5.23 13.30 24.44
CA ALA A 520 -6.02 13.82 25.56
C ALA A 520 -7.35 14.43 25.10
N VAL A 521 -7.30 15.29 24.07
CA VAL A 521 -8.48 15.95 23.48
C VAL A 521 -9.44 14.93 22.89
N ARG A 522 -8.93 13.91 22.18
CA ARG A 522 -9.75 12.83 21.63
C ARG A 522 -10.39 11.96 22.72
N ALA A 523 -9.67 11.68 23.80
CA ALA A 523 -10.22 10.96 24.95
C ALA A 523 -11.30 11.79 25.67
N ALA A 524 -11.09 13.09 25.84
CA ALA A 524 -12.03 14.00 26.49
C ALA A 524 -13.29 14.25 25.64
N SER A 525 -13.16 14.40 24.32
CA SER A 525 -14.29 14.58 23.40
C SER A 525 -15.14 13.31 23.31
N ALA A 526 -14.51 12.13 23.29
CA ALA A 526 -15.22 10.86 23.37
C ALA A 526 -16.05 10.71 24.65
N ARG A 527 -15.52 11.13 25.81
CA ARG A 527 -16.29 11.12 27.08
C ARG A 527 -17.46 12.10 27.05
N ARG A 528 -17.26 13.36 26.64
CA ARG A 528 -18.35 14.36 26.57
C ARG A 528 -19.48 13.94 25.64
N PHE A 529 -19.16 13.26 24.53
CA PHE A 529 -20.16 12.77 23.60
C PHE A 529 -20.97 11.59 24.16
N VAL A 530 -20.31 10.72 24.95
CA VAL A 530 -20.98 9.62 25.65
C VAL A 530 -21.90 10.14 26.75
N ASP A 531 -21.44 11.09 27.57
CA ASP A 531 -22.23 11.62 28.70
C ASP A 531 -23.45 12.41 28.22
N ARG A 532 -23.33 13.24 27.17
CA ARG A 532 -24.47 13.97 26.59
C ARG A 532 -25.56 13.05 26.06
N HIS A 533 -25.19 11.95 25.39
CA HIS A 533 -26.18 11.01 24.86
C HIS A 533 -26.77 10.10 25.93
N ALA A 534 -26.00 9.71 26.95
CA ALA A 534 -26.54 9.00 28.10
C ALA A 534 -27.57 9.86 28.84
N GLN A 535 -27.29 11.15 29.04
CA GLN A 535 -28.22 12.09 29.65
C GLN A 535 -29.47 12.33 28.78
N SER A 536 -29.34 12.50 27.47
CA SER A 536 -30.51 12.69 26.59
C SER A 536 -31.40 11.45 26.55
N TRP A 537 -30.80 10.26 26.57
CA TRP A 537 -31.54 9.00 26.56
C TRP A 537 -32.23 8.71 27.91
N LEU A 538 -31.57 8.99 29.03
CA LEU A 538 -32.18 8.93 30.37
C LEU A 538 -33.32 9.95 30.50
N ALA A 539 -33.15 11.17 30.00
CA ALA A 539 -34.19 12.19 30.00
C ALA A 539 -35.43 11.75 29.20
N GLN A 540 -35.25 11.15 28.02
CA GLN A 540 -36.36 10.62 27.22
C GLN A 540 -37.07 9.44 27.90
N ARG A 541 -36.34 8.53 28.57
CA ARG A 541 -36.98 7.43 29.32
C ARG A 541 -37.71 7.91 30.57
N VAL A 542 -37.16 8.87 31.29
CA VAL A 542 -37.82 9.45 32.48
C VAL A 542 -39.07 10.24 32.06
N GLN A 543 -39.08 10.90 30.90
CA GLN A 543 -40.30 11.51 30.34
C GLN A 543 -41.31 10.47 29.85
N ALA A 544 -40.87 9.38 29.22
CA ALA A 544 -41.75 8.31 28.74
C ALA A 544 -42.32 7.43 29.87
N HIS A 545 -41.73 7.46 31.07
CA HIS A 545 -42.17 6.72 32.26
C HIS A 545 -42.50 7.65 33.43
N GLY A 546 -42.81 8.92 33.15
CA GLY A 546 -43.42 9.79 34.15
C GLY A 546 -44.71 9.14 34.67
N PRO A 547 -45.04 9.30 35.97
CA PRO A 547 -46.22 8.68 36.55
C PRO A 547 -47.44 9.04 35.72
N ALA A 548 -48.20 8.02 35.32
CA ALA A 548 -49.43 8.22 34.57
C ALA A 548 -50.32 9.21 35.32
N ALA A 549 -51.06 10.06 34.60
CA ALA A 549 -51.93 11.08 35.18
C ALA A 549 -53.00 10.52 36.15
N ALA A 550 -53.16 9.20 36.26
CA ALA A 550 -54.00 8.51 37.23
C ALA A 550 -53.33 8.28 38.61
N GLN A 551 -52.07 8.70 38.81
CA GLN A 551 -51.34 8.61 40.09
C GLN A 551 -51.07 9.98 40.75
N LYS A 552 -51.70 11.05 40.25
CA LYS A 552 -51.88 12.33 40.96
C LYS A 552 -53.37 12.51 41.22
#